data_AF-Q75V82-F1
#
_entry.id   AF-Q75V82-F1
#
_cell.length_a   1.000
_cell.length_b   1.000
_cell.length_c   1.000
_cell.angle_alpha   90.00
_cell.angle_beta   90.00
_cell.angle_gamma   90.00
#
_symmetry.space_group_name_H-M   'P 1'
#
loop_
_entity.id
_entity.type
_entity.pdbx_description
1 polymer ?
#
loop_
_entity_poly.entity_id
_entity_poly.type
_entity_poly.pdbx_seq_one_letter_code
_entity_poly.pdbx_strand_id
1 'polypeptide(L)'
;TLCQYSTPMEVVDMLNDIYKGFDSIVDHHDVYKVETIGDAYMVASGLPNRNGNMHAVDICRMALDILEFMGTFQLRHLVGIPVWIRIGVHSGPCAAGVVGVK
;
A
#
# COMPACT_ATOMS: atom_id res chain seq x y z
N THR A 1 -1.57 0.64 -19.96
CA THR A 1 -1.89 1.90 -20.67
C THR A 1 -1.07 3.07 -20.16
N LEU A 2 -0.88 3.27 -18.85
CA LEU A 2 -0.03 4.35 -18.32
C LEU A 2 1.46 4.19 -18.73
N CYS A 3 2.02 2.98 -18.61
CA CYS A 3 3.40 2.67 -19.01
C CYS A 3 3.68 2.81 -20.53
N GLN A 4 2.66 3.02 -21.37
CA GLN A 4 2.87 3.23 -22.81
C GLN A 4 3.29 4.67 -23.13
N TYR A 5 2.99 5.62 -22.23
CA TYR A 5 3.28 7.04 -22.40
C TYR A 5 4.43 7.53 -21.50
N SER A 6 5.04 6.62 -20.74
CA SER A 6 6.09 6.91 -19.77
C SER A 6 7.35 6.14 -20.13
N THR A 7 8.52 6.76 -19.96
CA THR A 7 9.80 6.07 -20.01
C THR A 7 9.90 5.08 -18.85
N PRO A 8 10.75 4.03 -18.96
CA PRO A 8 10.94 3.09 -17.87
C PRO A 8 11.32 3.75 -16.53
N MET A 9 12.13 4.82 -16.58
CA MET A 9 12.53 5.54 -15.38
C MET A 9 11.37 6.32 -14.75
N GLU A 10 10.51 6.96 -15.56
CA GLU A 10 9.33 7.68 -15.06
C GLU A 10 8.31 6.74 -14.40
N VAL A 11 8.17 5.50 -14.90
CA VAL A 11 7.34 4.48 -14.26
C VAL A 11 7.91 4.08 -12.89
N VAL A 12 9.23 3.88 -12.81
CA VAL A 12 9.90 3.53 -11.56
C VAL A 12 9.78 4.67 -10.54
N ASP A 13 10.00 5.91 -10.96
CA ASP A 13 9.87 7.09 -10.09
C ASP A 13 8.43 7.27 -9.59
N MET A 14 7.44 7.07 -10.47
CA MET A 14 6.03 7.07 -10.09
C MET A 14 5.73 6.01 -9.01
N LEU A 15 6.14 4.75 -9.23
CA LEU A 15 5.91 3.68 -8.26
C LEU A 15 6.62 3.97 -6.94
N ASN A 16 7.85 4.49 -6.99
CA ASN A 16 8.59 4.88 -5.81
C ASN A 16 7.89 5.98 -5.00
N ASP A 17 7.34 7.00 -5.66
CA ASP A 17 6.62 8.08 -4.97
C ASP A 17 5.35 7.58 -4.29
N ILE A 18 4.58 6.74 -4.98
CA ILE A 18 3.35 6.13 -4.44
C ILE A 18 3.70 5.27 -3.23
N TYR A 19 4.69 4.37 -3.36
CA TYR A 19 5.07 3.48 -2.26
C TYR A 19 5.67 4.22 -1.07
N LYS A 20 6.42 5.31 -1.28
CA LYS A 20 6.88 6.18 -0.18
C LYS A 20 5.71 6.83 0.55
N GLY A 21 4.70 7.30 -0.18
CA GLY A 21 3.48 7.83 0.42
C GLY A 21 2.75 6.78 1.25
N PHE A 22 2.61 5.57 0.72
CA PHE A 22 1.97 4.46 1.45
C PHE A 22 2.76 4.03 2.68
N ASP A 23 4.08 3.90 2.56
CA ASP A 23 4.96 3.56 3.67
C ASP A 23 4.87 4.62 4.78
N SER A 24 4.85 5.90 4.41
CA SER A 24 4.64 6.98 5.38
C SER A 24 3.29 6.89 6.08
N ILE A 25 2.22 6.46 5.42
CA ILE A 25 0.91 6.28 6.06
C ILE A 25 0.95 5.07 6.99
N VAL A 26 1.50 3.95 6.50
CA VAL A 26 1.66 2.70 7.26
C VAL A 26 2.40 2.93 8.57
N ASP A 27 3.46 3.74 8.57
CA ASP A 27 4.23 4.06 9.77
C ASP A 27 3.42 4.76 10.88
N HIS A 28 2.27 5.35 10.55
CA HIS A 28 1.36 5.98 11.52
C HIS A 28 0.26 5.02 12.05
N HIS A 29 0.15 3.81 11.52
CA HIS A 29 -0.86 2.82 11.91
C HIS A 29 -0.22 1.56 12.51
N ASP A 30 -0.95 0.84 13.37
CA ASP A 30 -0.52 -0.46 13.89
C ASP A 30 -0.72 -1.57 12.83
N VAL A 31 0.06 -1.49 11.75
CA VAL A 31 0.01 -2.40 10.60
C VAL A 31 1.43 -2.86 10.23
N TYR A 32 1.52 -4.12 9.81
CA TYR A 32 2.74 -4.75 9.36
C TYR A 32 2.72 -4.88 7.83
N LYS A 33 3.76 -4.36 7.18
CA LYS A 33 3.99 -4.53 5.74
C LYS A 33 4.46 -5.96 5.47
N VAL A 34 3.68 -6.72 4.71
CA VAL A 34 3.96 -8.14 4.44
C VAL A 34 5.02 -8.26 3.34
N GLU A 35 4.65 -7.94 2.10
CA GLU A 35 5.52 -7.93 0.92
C GLU A 35 4.82 -7.18 -0.23
N THR A 36 5.57 -6.74 -1.25
CA THR A 36 4.99 -6.23 -2.51
C THR A 36 4.91 -7.34 -3.55
N ILE A 37 3.75 -7.50 -4.19
CA ILE A 37 3.57 -8.44 -5.31
C ILE A 37 3.27 -7.62 -6.57
N GLY A 38 4.30 -7.32 -7.36
CA GLY A 38 4.15 -6.50 -8.57
C GLY A 38 3.68 -5.07 -8.24
N ASP A 39 2.46 -4.73 -8.66
CA ASP A 39 1.79 -3.45 -8.38
C ASP A 39 0.90 -3.48 -7.13
N ALA A 40 0.82 -4.62 -6.42
CA ALA A 40 0.04 -4.76 -5.20
C ALA A 40 0.87 -4.43 -3.95
N TYR A 41 0.28 -3.61 -3.08
CA TYR A 41 0.79 -3.27 -1.76
C TYR A 41 -0.03 -3.99 -0.68
N MET A 42 0.62 -4.88 0.08
CA MET A 42 -0.06 -5.73 1.07
C MET A 42 0.40 -5.43 2.50
N VAL A 43 -0.57 -5.23 3.39
CA VAL A 43 -0.37 -5.04 4.83
C VAL A 43 -1.30 -5.94 5.63
N ALA A 44 -0.96 -6.18 6.88
CA ALA A 44 -1.79 -6.88 7.84
C ALA A 44 -1.69 -6.23 9.22
N SER A 45 -2.80 -6.17 9.97
CA SER A 45 -2.81 -5.68 11.35
C SER A 45 -3.03 -6.85 12.31
N GLY A 46 -2.52 -6.73 13.54
CA GLY A 46 -2.53 -7.82 14.52
C GLY A 46 -1.48 -8.91 14.26
N LEU A 47 -0.49 -8.62 13.41
CA LEU A 47 0.70 -9.43 13.16
C LEU A 47 1.96 -8.54 13.24
N PRO A 48 3.11 -9.07 13.69
CA PRO A 48 3.27 -10.38 14.34
C PRO A 48 2.64 -10.41 15.74
N ASN A 49 2.37 -9.25 16.32
CA ASN A 49 1.77 -9.11 17.65
C ASN A 49 0.27 -8.87 17.53
N ARG A 50 -0.51 -9.67 18.25
CA ARG A 50 -1.97 -9.57 18.24
C ARG A 50 -2.43 -8.30 18.97
N ASN A 51 -3.21 -7.44 18.29
CA ASN A 51 -3.74 -6.18 18.84
C ASN A 51 -5.21 -6.26 19.27
N GLY A 52 -5.68 -7.45 19.66
CA GLY A 52 -7.07 -7.67 20.08
C GLY A 52 -8.05 -7.58 18.90
N ASN A 53 -9.05 -6.70 19.01
CA ASN A 53 -10.06 -6.46 17.98
C ASN A 53 -9.80 -5.18 17.17
N MET A 54 -8.65 -4.53 17.36
CA MET A 54 -8.32 -3.27 16.71
C MET A 54 -7.88 -3.46 15.25
N HIS A 55 -7.41 -4.65 14.87
CA HIS A 55 -6.89 -4.93 13.52
C HIS A 55 -7.80 -4.46 12.38
N ALA A 56 -9.12 -4.66 12.49
CA ALA A 56 -10.06 -4.27 11.46
C ALA A 56 -10.23 -2.74 11.38
N VAL A 57 -10.19 -2.06 12.53
CA VAL A 57 -10.31 -0.60 12.62
C VAL A 57 -9.06 0.05 12.02
N ASP A 58 -7.87 -0.45 12.36
CA ASP A 58 -6.61 0.12 11.87
C ASP A 58 -6.46 -0.07 10.36
N ILE A 59 -6.80 -1.24 9.82
CA ILE A 59 -6.79 -1.47 8.37
C ILE A 59 -7.79 -0.57 7.64
N CYS A 60 -9.01 -0.39 8.17
CA CYS A 60 -10.00 0.48 7.56
C CYS A 60 -9.59 1.96 7.62
N ARG A 61 -8.98 2.42 8.71
CA ARG A 61 -8.46 3.79 8.83
C ARG A 61 -7.32 4.03 7.85
N MET A 62 -6.33 3.14 7.82
CA MET A 62 -5.23 3.21 6.87
C MET A 62 -5.74 3.23 5.42
N ALA A 63 -6.75 2.43 5.08
CA ALA A 63 -7.35 2.43 3.75
C ALA A 63 -7.96 3.80 3.37
N LEU A 64 -8.61 4.49 4.32
CA LEU A 64 -9.15 5.82 4.10
C LEU A 64 -8.04 6.86 3.89
N ASP A 65 -6.99 6.82 4.70
CA ASP A 65 -5.84 7.72 4.58
C ASP A 65 -5.12 7.55 3.24
N ILE A 66 -4.98 6.29 2.77
CA ILE A 66 -4.43 5.99 1.45
C ILE A 66 -5.32 6.56 0.34
N LEU A 67 -6.65 6.45 0.45
CA LEU A 67 -7.57 7.04 -0.52
C LEU A 67 -7.49 8.56 -0.56
N GLU A 68 -7.37 9.21 0.60
CA GLU A 68 -7.19 10.66 0.69
C GLU A 68 -5.86 11.10 0.07
N PHE A 69 -4.76 10.41 0.38
CA PHE A 69 -3.46 10.65 -0.23
C PHE A 69 -3.53 10.52 -1.76
N MET A 70 -4.11 9.43 -2.27
CA MET A 70 -4.25 9.23 -3.72
C MET A 70 -5.16 10.26 -4.39
N GLY A 71 -6.12 10.84 -3.66
CA GLY A 71 -6.95 11.93 -4.17
C GLY A 71 -6.17 13.23 -4.43
N THR A 72 -5.04 13.41 -3.74
CA THR A 72 -4.15 14.59 -3.90
C THR A 72 -2.89 14.28 -4.72
N PHE A 73 -2.60 13.00 -4.94
CA PHE A 73 -1.42 12.56 -5.67
C PHE A 73 -1.48 12.95 -7.16
N GLN A 74 -0.39 13.53 -7.66
CA GLN A 74 -0.25 13.89 -9.07
C GLN A 74 1.04 13.36 -9.66
N LEU A 75 0.94 12.79 -10.86
CA LEU A 75 2.09 12.34 -11.62
C LEU A 75 2.90 13.52 -12.12
N ARG A 76 4.17 13.56 -11.75
CA ARG A 76 5.11 14.61 -12.15
C ARG A 76 5.28 14.73 -13.68
N HIS A 77 5.29 13.58 -14.37
CA HIS A 77 5.49 13.50 -15.82
C HIS A 77 4.18 13.53 -16.63
N LEU A 78 3.02 13.36 -15.98
CA LEU A 78 1.69 13.29 -16.62
C LEU A 78 0.64 14.02 -15.77
N VAL A 79 0.84 15.33 -15.63
CA VAL A 79 -0.04 16.20 -14.84
C VAL A 79 -1.48 16.13 -15.37
N GLY A 80 -2.44 15.97 -14.46
CA GLY A 80 -3.87 15.92 -14.78
C GLY A 80 -4.41 14.52 -15.14
N ILE A 81 -3.55 13.51 -15.22
CA ILE A 81 -4.00 12.11 -15.36
C ILE A 81 -4.17 11.50 -13.97
N PRO A 82 -5.41 11.16 -13.55
CA PRO A 82 -5.63 10.56 -12.24
C PRO A 82 -5.11 9.12 -12.19
N VAL A 83 -4.48 8.75 -11.08
CA VAL A 83 -4.10 7.37 -10.77
C VAL A 83 -5.19 6.73 -9.93
N TRP A 84 -5.82 5.70 -10.46
CA TRP A 84 -6.87 4.97 -9.77
C TRP A 84 -6.30 3.78 -9.01
N ILE A 85 -6.68 3.65 -7.75
CA ILE A 85 -6.34 2.51 -6.90
C ILE A 85 -7.61 1.73 -6.52
N ARG A 86 -7.43 0.46 -6.17
CA ARG A 86 -8.47 -0.39 -5.61
C ARG A 86 -7.95 -1.01 -4.33
N ILE A 87 -8.71 -0.85 -3.25
CA ILE A 87 -8.40 -1.43 -1.94
C ILE A 87 -9.39 -2.56 -1.65
N GLY A 88 -8.87 -3.71 -1.27
CA GLY A 88 -9.64 -4.85 -0.77
C GLY A 88 -9.29 -5.12 0.69
N VAL A 89 -10.28 -5.37 1.53
CA VAL A 89 -10.09 -5.66 2.95
C VAL A 89 -10.79 -6.98 3.30
N HIS A 90 -10.13 -7.81 4.09
CA HIS A 90 -10.67 -9.05 4.61
C HIS A 90 -10.18 -9.28 6.04
N SER A 91 -10.98 -9.94 6.87
CA SER A 91 -10.63 -10.32 8.24
C SER A 91 -10.87 -11.81 8.46
N GLY A 92 -9.92 -12.51 9.06
CA GLY A 92 -10.06 -13.92 9.38
C GLY A 92 -8.78 -14.51 9.96
N PRO A 93 -8.82 -15.79 10.35
CA PRO A 93 -7.60 -16.50 10.75
C PRO A 93 -6.62 -16.58 9.57
N CYS A 94 -5.32 -16.46 9.86
CA CYS A 94 -4.25 -16.59 8.89
C CYS A 94 -3.08 -17.39 9.49
N ALA A 95 -2.30 -18.03 8.63
CA ALA A 95 -1.02 -18.62 8.99
C ALA A 95 0.11 -17.70 8.49
N ALA A 96 1.06 -17.38 9.36
CA ALA A 96 2.22 -16.56 9.05
C ALA A 96 3.50 -17.26 9.53
N GLY A 97 4.57 -17.17 8.76
CA GLY A 97 5.86 -17.77 9.06
C GLY A 97 6.91 -17.29 8.04
N VAL A 98 8.19 -17.45 8.38
CA VAL A 98 9.30 -17.15 7.48
C VAL A 98 9.57 -18.38 6.62
N VAL A 99 9.55 -18.21 5.30
CA VAL A 99 9.89 -19.27 4.34
C VAL A 99 11.28 -18.96 3.77
N GLY A 100 12.18 -19.93 3.88
CA GLY A 100 13.57 -19.79 3.48
C GLY A 100 14.51 -19.65 4.67
N VAL A 101 15.65 -20.33 4.58
CA VAL A 101 16.82 -20.09 5.43
C VAL A 101 17.89 -19.58 4.48
N LYS A 102 18.63 -18.55 4.89
CA LYS A 102 19.70 -17.92 4.10
C LYS A 102 20.58 -18.92 3.36
#